data_AF-G2X3W9-F1
#
_entry.id   AF-G2X3W9-F1
#
_cell.length_a   1.000
_cell.length_b   1.000
_cell.length_c   1.000
_cell.angle_alpha   90.00
_cell.angle_beta   90.00
_cell.angle_gamma   90.00
#
_symmetry.space_group_name_H-M   'P 1'
#
loop_
_entity.id
_entity.type
_entity.pdbx_description
1 polymer ?
#
loop_
_entity_poly.entity_id
_entity_poly.type
_entity_poly.pdbx_seq_one_letter_code
_entity_poly.pdbx_strand_id
1 'polypeptide(L)'
;MASPSSARGVSKDNRPDHLLQIDPNTPATGLRIALAAESAFNIFTATTMIITPRSALQGPLMPFDFPNGISQERPSPEIASVTQYLGAFVLATNVGLVLGLPNKPGAIEIRRTACATFAALEITYIVIILWQLCVAGQSATGVSMEKALRAYLVPMSVACGLRLWTLFVRPDWMGRSDRVSVEATPSSSARR
;
A
#
# COMPACT_ATOMS: atom_id res chain seq x y z
N MET A 1 47.14 -31.79 39.09
CA MET A 1 45.89 -32.51 38.73
C MET A 1 45.11 -31.63 37.76
N ALA A 2 44.76 -32.20 36.62
CA ALA A 2 44.19 -31.52 35.46
C ALA A 2 42.65 -31.42 35.53
N SER A 3 42.11 -30.33 34.95
CA SER A 3 40.83 -30.07 34.24
C SER A 3 39.62 -31.03 34.35
N PRO A 4 38.36 -30.57 34.19
CA PRO A 4 37.92 -29.72 33.06
C PRO A 4 37.01 -28.52 33.45
N SER A 5 37.19 -27.35 32.80
CA SER A 5 36.50 -26.96 31.55
C SER A 5 34.97 -27.12 31.62
N SER A 6 34.30 -26.15 32.23
CA SER A 6 32.88 -25.92 31.99
C SER A 6 32.77 -25.05 30.74
N ALA A 7 32.64 -25.72 29.60
CA ALA A 7 32.28 -25.11 28.33
C ALA A 7 30.93 -24.41 28.53
N ARG A 8 30.97 -23.08 28.58
CA ARG A 8 29.81 -22.19 28.56
C ARG A 8 29.12 -22.45 27.22
N GLY A 9 28.10 -23.31 27.24
CA GLY A 9 27.23 -23.54 26.11
C GLY A 9 26.62 -22.21 25.70
N VAL A 10 27.19 -21.60 24.66
CA VAL A 10 26.50 -20.58 23.89
C VAL A 10 25.33 -21.31 23.27
N SER A 11 24.18 -21.27 23.95
CA SER A 11 22.91 -21.53 23.32
C SER A 11 22.79 -20.49 22.21
N LYS A 12 23.21 -20.88 21.00
CA LYS A 12 22.70 -20.26 19.78
C LYS A 12 21.21 -20.49 19.86
N ASP A 13 20.51 -19.49 20.37
CA ASP A 13 19.07 -19.34 20.23
C ASP A 13 18.82 -19.21 18.72
N ASN A 14 18.81 -20.37 18.04
CA ASN A 14 18.29 -20.57 16.70
C ASN A 14 16.79 -20.31 16.79
N ARG A 15 16.37 -19.05 16.95
CA ARG A 15 14.99 -18.68 16.72
C ARG A 15 14.74 -18.79 15.22
N PRO A 16 13.94 -19.76 14.77
CA PRO A 16 13.43 -19.67 13.42
C PRO A 16 12.43 -18.50 13.41
N ASP A 17 12.66 -17.56 12.50
CA ASP A 17 11.58 -17.00 11.71
C ASP A 17 10.46 -16.25 12.46
N HIS A 18 10.82 -15.21 13.23
CA HIS A 18 9.88 -14.11 13.50
C HIS A 18 9.54 -13.28 12.23
N LEU A 19 10.08 -13.64 11.07
CA LEU A 19 9.97 -12.86 9.84
C LEU A 19 8.61 -12.94 9.15
N LEU A 20 7.74 -13.90 9.46
CA LEU A 20 6.43 -13.96 8.82
C LEU A 20 5.45 -14.85 9.60
N GLN A 21 5.18 -14.54 10.87
CA GLN A 21 4.09 -15.23 11.58
C GLN A 21 2.74 -14.72 11.04
N ILE A 22 2.30 -15.37 9.97
CA ILE A 22 0.98 -15.23 9.35
C ILE A 22 0.10 -16.24 10.09
N ASP A 23 -0.55 -15.80 11.17
CA ASP A 23 -1.68 -16.54 11.71
C ASP A 23 -2.90 -16.26 10.80
N PRO A 24 -3.34 -17.22 9.97
CA PRO A 24 -4.43 -17.02 9.01
C PRO A 24 -5.78 -16.70 9.69
N ASN A 25 -5.93 -16.96 10.98
CA ASN A 25 -7.18 -16.77 11.72
C ASN A 25 -7.33 -15.37 12.33
N THR A 26 -6.28 -14.54 12.28
CA THR A 26 -6.35 -13.17 12.79
C THR A 26 -6.85 -12.22 11.67
N PRO A 27 -7.89 -11.39 11.87
CA PRO A 27 -8.40 -10.47 10.85
C PRO A 27 -7.34 -9.48 10.31
N ALA A 28 -6.33 -9.16 11.12
CA ALA A 28 -5.17 -8.37 10.70
C ALA A 28 -4.27 -9.07 9.65
N THR A 29 -4.40 -10.37 9.48
CA THR A 29 -3.70 -11.14 8.43
C THR A 29 -4.36 -10.93 7.08
N GLY A 30 -5.69 -10.95 7.02
CA GLY A 30 -6.42 -10.64 5.78
C GLY A 30 -6.09 -9.23 5.27
N LEU A 31 -6.06 -8.24 6.17
CA LEU A 31 -5.66 -6.88 5.81
C LEU A 31 -4.20 -6.82 5.30
N ARG A 32 -3.27 -7.54 5.95
CA ARG A 32 -1.87 -7.60 5.48
C ARG A 32 -1.74 -8.22 4.09
N ILE A 33 -2.48 -9.29 3.80
CA ILE A 33 -2.48 -9.91 2.47
C ILE A 33 -3.03 -8.94 1.43
N ALA A 34 -4.12 -8.23 1.73
CA ALA A 34 -4.69 -7.22 0.85
C ALA A 34 -3.68 -6.09 0.56
N LEU A 35 -3.03 -5.55 1.61
CA LEU A 35 -2.00 -4.52 1.47
C LEU A 35 -0.78 -5.03 0.69
N ALA A 36 -0.40 -6.30 0.85
CA ALA A 36 0.72 -6.90 0.11
C ALA A 36 0.39 -7.08 -1.37
N ALA A 37 -0.82 -7.57 -1.69
CA ALA A 37 -1.30 -7.70 -3.06
C ALA A 37 -1.40 -6.34 -3.75
N GLU A 38 -1.94 -5.34 -3.06
CA GLU A 38 -1.98 -3.96 -3.54
C GLU A 38 -0.57 -3.40 -3.75
N SER A 39 0.35 -3.63 -2.81
CA SER A 39 1.73 -3.18 -2.94
C SER A 39 2.41 -3.77 -4.18
N ALA A 40 2.18 -5.06 -4.45
CA ALA A 40 2.71 -5.73 -5.63
C ALA A 40 2.12 -5.14 -6.92
N PHE A 41 0.81 -4.90 -6.95
CA PHE A 41 0.14 -4.27 -8.09
C PHE A 41 0.64 -2.85 -8.36
N ASN A 42 0.84 -2.05 -7.31
CA ASN A 42 1.38 -0.69 -7.41
C ASN A 42 2.82 -0.70 -7.94
N ILE A 43 3.68 -1.61 -7.46
CA ILE A 43 5.06 -1.75 -7.95
C ILE A 43 5.07 -2.15 -9.43
N PHE A 44 4.25 -3.12 -9.83
CA PHE A 44 4.15 -3.54 -11.22
C PHE A 44 3.72 -2.38 -12.13
N THR A 45 2.62 -1.72 -11.77
CA THR A 45 2.07 -0.59 -12.53
C THR A 45 3.07 0.56 -12.60
N ALA A 46 3.68 0.94 -11.49
CA ALA A 46 4.66 2.01 -11.46
C ALA A 46 5.93 1.69 -12.27
N THR A 47 6.40 0.44 -12.21
CA THR A 47 7.56 -0.01 -13.00
C THR A 47 7.27 0.12 -14.49
N THR A 48 6.09 -0.31 -14.94
CA THR A 48 5.68 -0.14 -16.35
C THR A 48 5.56 1.34 -16.75
N MET A 49 5.04 2.20 -15.88
CA MET A 49 4.98 3.65 -16.11
C MET A 49 6.38 4.28 -16.24
N ILE A 50 7.39 3.80 -15.50
CA ILE A 50 8.75 4.35 -15.53
C ILE A 50 9.54 3.85 -16.75
N ILE A 51 9.55 2.53 -16.96
CA ILE A 51 10.40 1.88 -17.98
C ILE A 51 9.77 2.00 -19.37
N THR A 52 8.45 1.84 -19.48
CA THR A 52 7.73 1.85 -20.75
C THR A 52 6.51 2.78 -20.71
N PRO A 53 6.68 4.10 -20.42
CA PRO A 53 5.58 5.05 -20.23
C PRO A 53 4.59 5.10 -21.40
N ARG A 54 5.09 4.94 -22.63
CA ARG A 54 4.25 4.94 -23.83
C ARG A 54 3.34 3.72 -23.91
N SER A 55 3.88 2.54 -23.61
CA SER A 55 3.09 1.30 -23.55
C SER A 55 2.10 1.32 -22.40
N ALA A 56 2.48 1.91 -21.25
CA ALA A 56 1.58 2.11 -20.12
C ALA A 56 0.38 3.00 -20.52
N LEU A 57 0.63 4.12 -21.20
CA LEU A 57 -0.39 5.05 -21.69
C LEU A 57 -1.38 4.41 -22.67
N GLN A 58 -0.90 3.50 -23.52
CA GLN A 58 -1.73 2.78 -24.49
C GLN A 58 -2.40 1.53 -23.90
N GLY A 59 -2.01 1.13 -22.68
CA GLY A 59 -2.50 -0.06 -22.02
C GLY A 59 -3.91 0.09 -21.43
N PRO A 60 -4.54 -1.03 -21.05
CA PRO A 60 -5.89 -1.04 -20.47
C PRO A 60 -5.96 -0.42 -19.06
N LEU A 61 -4.80 -0.20 -18.44
CA LEU A 61 -4.69 0.35 -17.09
C LEU A 61 -4.79 1.89 -17.05
N MET A 62 -4.67 2.54 -18.20
CA MET A 62 -4.78 3.99 -18.31
C MET A 62 -6.14 4.40 -18.87
N PRO A 63 -6.74 5.52 -18.42
CA PRO A 63 -8.11 5.85 -18.74
C PRO A 63 -8.25 6.59 -20.08
N PHE A 64 -7.17 6.67 -20.86
CA PHE A 64 -7.11 7.44 -22.09
C PHE A 64 -7.54 6.60 -23.30
N ASP A 65 -8.38 7.20 -24.15
CA ASP A 65 -8.62 6.75 -25.52
C ASP A 65 -7.89 7.71 -26.46
N PHE A 66 -6.87 7.20 -27.16
CA PHE A 66 -6.28 7.92 -28.27
C PHE A 66 -7.31 7.92 -29.42
N PRO A 67 -7.78 9.09 -29.90
CA PRO A 67 -8.82 9.14 -30.91
C PRO A 67 -8.39 8.38 -32.16
N ASN A 68 -9.22 7.44 -32.62
CA ASN A 68 -9.07 6.80 -33.93
C ASN A 68 -9.00 7.88 -35.02
N GLY A 69 -7.80 8.17 -35.53
CA GLY A 69 -7.59 9.05 -36.68
C GLY A 69 -6.77 10.31 -36.44
N ILE A 70 -6.39 10.65 -35.19
CA ILE A 70 -5.27 11.56 -34.98
C ILE A 70 -4.06 10.69 -34.71
N SER A 71 -3.21 10.57 -35.72
CA SER A 71 -1.89 9.93 -35.68
C SER A 71 -0.95 10.64 -34.70
N GLN A 72 -1.25 10.64 -33.40
CA GLN A 72 -0.22 10.63 -32.39
C GLN A 72 0.17 9.17 -32.15
N GLU A 73 0.84 8.57 -33.14
CA GLU A 73 1.53 7.27 -32.99
C GLU A 73 2.55 7.29 -31.83
N ARG A 74 2.82 8.46 -31.24
CA ARG A 74 3.64 8.63 -30.04
C ARG A 74 2.96 9.63 -29.10
N PRO A 75 2.68 9.23 -27.84
CA PRO A 75 2.37 10.18 -26.79
C PRO A 75 3.45 11.26 -26.75
N SER A 76 3.04 12.51 -26.56
CA SER A 76 3.99 13.63 -26.50
C SER A 76 5.05 13.39 -25.40
N PRO A 77 6.29 13.89 -25.57
CA PRO A 77 7.34 13.72 -24.57
C PRO A 77 6.93 14.20 -23.17
N GLU A 78 6.07 15.22 -23.10
CA GLU A 78 5.53 15.77 -21.87
C GLU A 78 4.61 14.77 -21.16
N ILE A 79 3.67 14.14 -21.89
CA ILE A 79 2.77 13.12 -21.34
C ILE A 79 3.56 11.90 -20.88
N ALA A 80 4.59 11.49 -21.64
CA ALA A 80 5.47 10.40 -21.22
C ALA A 80 6.23 10.75 -19.93
N SER A 81 6.71 11.97 -19.80
CA SER A 81 7.40 12.45 -18.59
C SER A 81 6.45 12.48 -17.38
N VAL A 82 5.23 12.98 -17.55
CA VAL A 82 4.19 12.97 -16.51
C VAL A 82 3.88 11.54 -16.06
N THR A 83 3.78 10.59 -16.98
CA THR A 83 3.59 9.17 -16.65
C THR A 83 4.74 8.60 -15.83
N GLN A 84 5.99 8.95 -16.17
CA GLN A 84 7.16 8.52 -15.39
C GLN A 84 7.16 9.12 -13.99
N TYR A 85 6.84 10.41 -13.86
CA TYR A 85 6.69 11.07 -12.56
C TYR A 85 5.58 10.42 -11.71
N LEU A 86 4.45 10.08 -12.35
CA LEU A 86 3.37 9.37 -11.69
C LEU A 86 3.84 7.98 -11.20
N GLY A 87 4.55 7.23 -12.03
CA GLY A 87 5.15 5.96 -11.63
C GLY A 87 6.11 6.10 -10.44
N ALA A 88 7.01 7.08 -10.48
CA ALA A 88 7.93 7.36 -9.37
C ALA A 88 7.17 7.73 -8.08
N PHE A 89 6.12 8.54 -8.19
CA PHE A 89 5.26 8.91 -7.08
C PHE A 89 4.53 7.71 -6.47
N VAL A 90 4.00 6.81 -7.30
CA VAL A 90 3.37 5.56 -6.84
C VAL A 90 4.38 4.69 -6.09
N LEU A 91 5.60 4.52 -6.58
CA LEU A 91 6.65 3.78 -5.86
C LEU A 91 6.98 4.42 -4.50
N ALA A 92 7.15 5.74 -4.47
CA ALA A 92 7.51 6.47 -3.26
C ALA A 92 6.44 6.34 -2.18
N THR A 93 5.16 6.46 -2.55
CA THR A 93 4.04 6.32 -1.61
C THR A 93 3.85 4.87 -1.16
N ASN A 94 4.16 3.89 -2.02
CA ASN A 94 4.05 2.46 -1.71
C ASN A 94 5.03 1.96 -0.62
N VAL A 95 6.10 2.70 -0.33
CA VAL A 95 7.06 2.36 0.75
C VAL A 95 6.34 2.20 2.09
N GLY A 96 5.37 3.06 2.38
CA GLY A 96 4.60 2.98 3.63
C GLY A 96 3.78 1.69 3.76
N LEU A 97 3.22 1.19 2.65
CA LEU A 97 2.47 -0.07 2.63
C LEU A 97 3.41 -1.25 2.90
N VAL A 98 4.55 -1.31 2.22
CA VAL A 98 5.55 -2.38 2.37
C VAL A 98 6.10 -2.42 3.81
N LEU A 99 6.42 -1.25 4.38
CA LEU A 99 6.90 -1.16 5.76
C LEU A 99 5.83 -1.50 6.80
N GLY A 100 4.55 -1.40 6.44
CA GLY A 100 3.41 -1.78 7.26
C GLY A 100 3.08 -3.28 7.25
N LEU A 101 3.66 -4.07 6.33
CA LEU A 101 3.38 -5.52 6.24
C LEU A 101 3.86 -6.34 7.45
N PRO A 102 5.09 -6.13 7.98
CA PRO A 102 5.60 -6.95 9.07
C PRO A 102 4.78 -6.74 10.35
N ASN A 103 4.56 -7.79 11.13
CA ASN A 103 3.92 -7.70 12.44
C ASN A 103 4.95 -7.40 13.54
N LYS A 104 5.52 -6.19 13.51
CA LYS A 104 6.52 -5.74 14.49
C LYS A 104 6.03 -4.52 15.27
N PRO A 105 6.61 -4.21 16.45
CA PRO A 105 6.32 -2.97 17.17
C PRO A 105 6.48 -1.75 16.26
N GLY A 106 5.50 -0.84 16.25
CA GLY A 106 5.49 0.34 15.37
C GLY A 106 4.87 0.12 14.00
N ALA A 107 4.63 -1.13 13.57
CA ALA A 107 4.04 -1.40 12.26
C ALA A 107 2.54 -1.09 12.19
N ILE A 108 1.85 -0.99 13.33
CA ILE A 108 0.42 -0.64 13.38
C ILE A 108 0.26 0.85 13.09
N GLU A 109 1.10 1.70 13.68
CA GLU A 109 1.12 3.14 13.44
C GLU A 109 1.51 3.44 11.98
N ILE A 110 2.49 2.70 11.43
CA ILE A 110 2.85 2.79 10.01
C ILE A 110 1.67 2.40 9.12
N ARG A 111 0.98 1.29 9.40
CA ARG A 111 -0.23 0.87 8.64
C ARG A 111 -1.33 1.92 8.69
N ARG A 112 -1.61 2.48 9.87
CA ARG A 112 -2.60 3.57 10.03
C ARG A 112 -2.24 4.76 9.17
N THR A 113 -0.99 5.19 9.24
CA THR A 113 -0.49 6.33 8.47
C THR A 113 -0.56 6.06 6.97
N ALA A 114 -0.13 4.88 6.53
CA ALA A 114 -0.21 4.47 5.13
C ALA A 114 -1.68 4.44 4.65
N CYS A 115 -2.59 3.81 5.38
CA CYS A 115 -4.02 3.80 5.02
C CYS A 115 -4.60 5.22 4.95
N ALA A 116 -4.27 6.11 5.88
CA ALA A 116 -4.76 7.49 5.85
C ALA A 116 -4.21 8.26 4.63
N THR A 117 -2.92 8.14 4.35
CA THR A 117 -2.28 8.77 3.19
C THR A 117 -2.87 8.26 1.88
N PHE A 118 -3.04 6.95 1.73
CA PHE A 118 -3.63 6.38 0.51
C PHE A 118 -5.10 6.77 0.35
N ALA A 119 -5.90 6.78 1.43
CA ALA A 119 -7.29 7.24 1.35
C ALA A 119 -7.37 8.71 0.89
N ALA A 120 -6.51 9.59 1.41
CA ALA A 120 -6.47 10.99 0.98
C ALA A 120 -6.07 11.13 -0.50
N LEU A 121 -5.09 10.35 -0.95
CA LEU A 121 -4.68 10.32 -2.36
C LEU A 121 -5.80 9.81 -3.27
N GLU A 122 -6.47 8.73 -2.90
CA GLU A 122 -7.58 8.16 -3.66
C GLU A 122 -8.73 9.15 -3.80
N ILE A 123 -9.13 9.81 -2.72
CA ILE A 123 -10.16 10.86 -2.76
C ILE A 123 -9.74 11.96 -3.74
N THR A 124 -8.48 12.40 -3.67
CA THR A 124 -7.95 13.43 -4.57
C THR A 124 -8.02 12.98 -6.03
N TYR A 125 -7.60 11.75 -6.33
CA TYR A 125 -7.66 11.18 -7.68
C TYR A 125 -9.10 11.02 -8.19
N ILE A 126 -10.01 10.53 -7.35
CA ILE A 126 -11.43 10.40 -7.70
C ILE A 126 -12.00 11.76 -8.09
N VAL A 127 -11.75 12.80 -7.29
CA VAL A 127 -12.21 14.17 -7.58
C VAL A 127 -11.63 14.68 -8.90
N ILE A 128 -10.33 14.49 -9.15
CA ILE A 128 -9.68 14.91 -10.39
C ILE A 128 -10.31 14.20 -11.59
N ILE A 129 -10.48 12.87 -11.54
CA ILE A 129 -11.04 12.09 -12.64
C ILE A 129 -12.50 12.49 -12.91
N LEU A 130 -13.30 12.67 -11.86
CA LEU A 130 -14.67 13.14 -12.00
C LEU A 130 -14.73 14.54 -12.62
N TRP A 131 -13.82 15.44 -12.26
CA TRP A 131 -13.73 16.74 -12.89
C TRP A 131 -13.37 16.63 -14.39
N GLN A 132 -12.40 15.78 -14.75
CA GLN A 132 -12.04 15.54 -16.16
C GLN A 132 -13.24 14.99 -16.97
N LEU A 133 -14.01 14.08 -16.38
CA LEU A 133 -15.17 13.47 -17.04
C LEU A 133 -16.38 14.40 -17.14
N CYS A 134 -16.70 15.11 -16.05
CA CYS A 134 -17.95 15.86 -15.92
C CYS A 134 -17.83 17.33 -16.34
N VAL A 135 -16.66 17.94 -16.18
CA VAL A 135 -16.46 19.38 -16.42
C VAL A 135 -15.69 19.63 -17.72
N ALA A 136 -14.51 19.02 -17.85
CA ALA A 136 -13.70 19.20 -19.05
C ALA A 136 -14.26 18.42 -20.25
N GLY A 137 -14.89 17.27 -19.99
CA GLY A 137 -15.52 16.43 -21.00
C GLY A 137 -14.53 15.52 -21.73
N GLN A 138 -15.03 14.39 -22.23
CA GLN A 138 -14.20 13.35 -22.85
C GLN A 138 -13.43 13.84 -24.08
N SER A 139 -14.06 14.68 -24.91
CA SER A 139 -13.47 15.17 -26.16
C SER A 139 -12.28 16.12 -25.94
N ALA A 140 -12.24 16.83 -24.82
CA ALA A 140 -11.14 17.75 -24.51
C ALA A 140 -9.97 17.05 -23.79
N THR A 141 -10.27 15.98 -23.04
CA THR A 141 -9.32 15.33 -22.13
C THR A 141 -8.77 14.01 -22.68
N GLY A 142 -9.45 13.42 -23.67
CA GLY A 142 -9.15 12.07 -24.16
C GLY A 142 -9.44 10.98 -23.12
N VAL A 143 -10.09 11.31 -21.99
CA VAL A 143 -10.42 10.35 -20.93
C VAL A 143 -11.71 9.63 -21.29
N SER A 144 -11.60 8.32 -21.48
CA SER A 144 -12.72 7.43 -21.74
C SER A 144 -13.47 7.14 -20.44
N MET A 145 -14.78 7.37 -20.41
CA MET A 145 -15.57 7.10 -19.21
C MET A 145 -15.59 5.62 -18.85
N GLU A 146 -15.65 4.71 -19.82
CA GLU A 146 -15.65 3.27 -19.55
C GLU A 146 -14.33 2.84 -18.90
N LYS A 147 -13.19 3.28 -19.46
CA LYS A 147 -11.86 2.95 -18.89
C LYS A 147 -11.63 3.65 -17.56
N ALA A 148 -11.99 4.93 -17.43
CA ALA A 148 -11.86 5.67 -16.18
C ALA A 148 -12.69 5.04 -15.05
N LEU A 149 -13.90 4.58 -15.35
CA LEU A 149 -14.73 3.87 -14.38
C LEU A 149 -14.10 2.54 -13.96
N ARG A 150 -13.71 1.71 -14.93
CA ARG A 150 -13.20 0.35 -14.65
C ARG A 150 -11.80 0.32 -14.04
N ALA A 151 -10.89 1.16 -14.53
CA ALA A 151 -9.48 1.13 -14.10
C ALA A 151 -9.21 2.00 -12.86
N TYR A 152 -10.02 3.04 -12.61
CA TYR A 152 -9.76 4.00 -11.53
C TYR A 152 -10.92 4.15 -10.57
N LEU A 153 -12.06 4.71 -11.01
CA LEU A 153 -13.11 5.13 -10.08
C LEU A 153 -13.65 3.97 -9.25
N VAL A 154 -13.96 2.83 -9.86
CA VAL A 154 -14.49 1.67 -9.12
C VAL A 154 -13.42 1.07 -8.19
N PRO A 155 -12.20 0.69 -8.67
CA PRO A 155 -11.18 0.13 -7.79
C PRO A 155 -10.76 1.08 -6.67
N MET A 156 -10.52 2.36 -6.97
CA MET A 156 -10.11 3.37 -5.98
C MET A 156 -11.21 3.65 -4.96
N SER A 157 -12.49 3.69 -5.37
CA SER A 157 -13.58 3.89 -4.42
C SER A 157 -13.72 2.71 -3.46
N VAL A 158 -13.57 1.47 -3.96
CA VAL A 158 -13.60 0.25 -3.13
C VAL A 158 -12.43 0.25 -2.15
N ALA A 159 -11.22 0.52 -2.64
CA ALA A 159 -10.01 0.54 -1.82
C ALA A 159 -10.05 1.68 -0.77
N CYS A 160 -10.49 2.88 -1.16
CA CYS A 160 -10.72 4.00 -0.25
C CYS A 160 -11.77 3.65 0.81
N GLY A 161 -12.89 3.05 0.41
CA GLY A 161 -13.93 2.59 1.33
C GLY A 161 -13.39 1.60 2.36
N LEU A 162 -12.59 0.62 1.93
CA LEU A 162 -11.94 -0.34 2.81
C LEU A 162 -10.97 0.33 3.79
N ARG A 163 -10.19 1.32 3.34
CA ARG A 163 -9.27 2.06 4.22
C ARG A 163 -10.03 2.89 5.26
N LEU A 164 -11.03 3.65 4.85
CA LEU A 164 -11.85 4.42 5.78
C LEU A 164 -12.59 3.51 6.77
N TRP A 165 -13.11 2.38 6.30
CA TRP A 165 -13.73 1.38 7.15
C TRP A 165 -12.77 0.81 8.18
N THR A 166 -11.57 0.41 7.78
CA THR A 166 -10.55 -0.12 8.70
C THR A 166 -10.00 0.96 9.65
N LEU A 167 -9.97 2.23 9.25
CA LEU A 167 -9.54 3.34 10.10
C LEU A 167 -10.59 3.71 11.16
N PHE A 168 -11.86 3.81 10.79
CA PHE A 168 -12.90 4.38 11.64
C PHE A 168 -13.82 3.34 12.28
N VAL A 169 -14.07 2.20 11.63
CA VAL A 169 -15.06 1.21 12.08
C VAL A 169 -14.41 -0.06 12.62
N ARG A 170 -13.35 -0.55 11.96
CA ARG A 170 -12.62 -1.76 12.37
C ARG A 170 -11.12 -1.50 12.60
N PRO A 171 -10.75 -0.61 13.52
CA PRO A 171 -9.34 -0.36 13.85
C PRO A 171 -8.65 -1.58 14.48
N ASP A 172 -9.43 -2.55 14.97
CA ASP A 172 -8.96 -3.86 15.44
C ASP A 172 -8.25 -4.66 14.33
N TRP A 173 -8.62 -4.45 13.07
CA TRP A 173 -8.00 -5.12 11.92
C TRP A 173 -6.58 -4.64 11.63
N MET A 174 -6.15 -3.52 12.22
CA MET A 174 -4.78 -3.03 12.05
C MET A 174 -3.77 -3.75 12.95
N GLY A 175 -4.24 -4.58 13.88
CA GLY A 175 -3.44 -5.31 14.87
C GLY A 175 -3.56 -4.73 16.27
N ARG A 176 -3.10 -5.49 17.27
CA ARG A 176 -3.13 -5.09 18.69
C ARG A 176 -1.79 -4.45 19.07
N SER A 177 -1.83 -3.21 19.58
CA SER A 177 -0.65 -2.56 20.13
C SER A 177 -0.45 -3.08 21.55
N ASP A 178 0.47 -4.01 21.78
CA ASP A 178 0.73 -4.57 23.12
C ASP A 178 1.41 -3.56 24.09
N ARG A 179 1.30 -2.26 23.84
CA ARG A 179 1.91 -1.19 24.67
C ARG A 179 1.16 -0.89 25.98
N VAL A 180 0.34 -1.81 26.49
CA VAL A 180 -0.41 -1.60 27.75
C VAL A 180 -0.03 -2.62 28.85
N SER A 181 0.86 -3.58 28.60
CA SER A 181 1.10 -4.67 29.57
C SER A 181 2.39 -4.57 30.39
N VAL A 182 3.15 -3.47 30.32
CA VAL A 182 4.44 -3.36 31.06
C VAL A 182 4.33 -2.50 32.34
N GLU A 183 3.18 -1.88 32.61
CA GLU A 183 3.06 -0.95 33.74
C GLU A 183 1.97 -1.32 34.76
N ALA A 184 1.77 -2.62 35.00
CA ALA A 184 0.92 -3.09 36.09
C ALA A 184 1.43 -4.41 36.66
N THR A 185 2.56 -4.36 37.37
CA THR A 185 2.79 -5.32 38.45
C THR A 185 3.37 -4.55 39.64
N PRO A 186 2.53 -4.13 40.60
CA PRO A 186 3.03 -3.63 41.87
C PRO A 186 3.78 -4.80 42.52
N SER A 187 5.06 -4.60 42.84
CA SER A 187 5.84 -5.55 43.61
C SER A 187 5.19 -5.75 44.98
N SER A 188 4.41 -6.81 45.14
CA SER A 188 3.91 -7.24 46.45
C SER A 188 5.03 -7.96 47.19
N SER A 189 5.95 -7.21 47.79
CA SER A 189 6.93 -7.72 48.75
C SER A 189 7.03 -6.76 49.94
N ALA A 190 5.94 -6.67 50.69
CA ALA A 190 5.92 -6.13 52.05
C ALA A 190 4.65 -6.61 52.77
N ARG A 191 4.64 -7.87 53.21
CA ARG A 191 3.93 -8.24 54.44
C ARG A 191 4.90 -9.00 55.34
N ARG A 192 4.81 -8.57 56.60
CA ARG A 192 5.62 -8.92 57.77
C ARG A 192 5.65 -10.41 58.04
#